data_AF-A0A1G6L6I2-F1
#
_entry.id   AF-A0A1G6L6I2-F1
#
_cell.length_a   1.000
_cell.length_b   1.000
_cell.length_c   1.000
_cell.angle_alpha   90.00
_cell.angle_beta   90.00
_cell.angle_gamma   90.00
#
_symmetry.space_group_name_H-M   'P 1'
#
loop_
_entity.id
_entity.type
_entity.pdbx_description
1 polymer ?
#
loop_
_entity_poly.entity_id
_entity_poly.type
_entity_poly.pdbx_seq_one_letter_code
_entity_poly.pdbx_strand_id
1 'polypeptide(L)'
;MSTVSKGKVKEETDVQSEANSWDYEETLRKWLKKVQPKTILEYGPGRSTEMMLEECPDARIVGIEHQEYWYKETKEKLGDRVELLLQPISNIRSHYACWPLMQTEVQKYDFIFVDGRRRLECLMVAQAVLNKNGVVLLHDAERKEYDLGTALFDLVEYNEQTRTKVLALKDNQLGTHVDEELNNDQRENEKEKNQIDKKVVVLDKKINQTDEKEKKREITFVTAAYGEKYHQYVRGLARTFSANNDATLVVYTDEKNMKLPQCKLQHHLSMDEIQKEARDLPLRSAKSRILADAAKRHEFVCWLDADTLIYTNLQNKLDLDKINVIGYGYGRNMRDCGGGLEVKQSRYGLGAMYAMPQKYILELEKLWQELRSAIEQMKVKIYDQSILNHIIMRHQANVKYLNESYLEMGWNFKPFMNKKYPNKPAHPRIENRNFCTGLKIKNGQLYHRETPFATLCWTALSLEQQLSNRFKHIADSQARKHLRDVYA
;
A
#
# COMPACT_ATOMS: atom_id res chain seq x y z
N MET A 1 -3.74 32.89 -51.61
CA MET A 1 -4.06 31.80 -52.55
C MET A 1 -2.79 31.01 -52.82
N SER A 2 -2.55 29.92 -52.08
CA SER A 2 -1.62 28.88 -52.52
C SER A 2 -2.23 27.53 -52.12
N THR A 3 -2.47 26.71 -53.15
CA THR A 3 -3.06 25.39 -53.05
C THR A 3 -1.92 24.37 -53.05
N VAL A 4 -1.76 23.65 -51.93
CA VAL A 4 -0.90 22.47 -51.86
C VAL A 4 -1.80 21.24 -51.73
N SER A 5 -1.71 20.38 -52.73
CA SER A 5 -2.46 19.15 -52.92
C SER A 5 -2.01 18.07 -51.93
N LYS A 6 -2.97 17.47 -51.22
CA LYS A 6 -2.74 16.27 -50.41
C LYS A 6 -2.96 15.03 -51.28
N GLY A 7 -1.89 14.31 -51.57
CA GLY A 7 -1.95 12.96 -52.13
C GLY A 7 -2.50 11.97 -51.10
N LYS A 8 -3.53 11.23 -51.48
CA LYS A 8 -4.02 10.04 -50.76
C LYS A 8 -3.21 8.83 -51.21
N VAL A 9 -2.49 8.21 -50.29
CA VAL A 9 -1.98 6.83 -50.47
C VAL A 9 -3.08 5.89 -50.00
N LYS A 10 -3.52 5.00 -50.89
CA LYS A 10 -4.33 3.82 -50.56
C LYS A 10 -3.36 2.74 -50.07
N GLU A 11 -3.51 2.30 -48.83
CA GLU A 11 -3.00 1.00 -48.40
C GLU A 11 -4.20 0.05 -48.29
N GLU A 12 -4.24 -0.89 -49.23
CA GLU A 12 -4.93 -2.17 -49.09
C GLU A 12 -4.08 -3.05 -48.19
N THR A 13 -4.62 -3.48 -47.06
CA THR A 13 -4.24 -4.76 -46.45
C THR A 13 -5.53 -5.46 -46.01
N ASP A 14 -5.98 -6.34 -46.89
CA ASP A 14 -6.88 -7.45 -46.56
C ASP A 14 -6.12 -8.39 -45.62
N VAL A 15 -6.41 -8.27 -44.33
CA VAL A 15 -6.21 -9.35 -43.37
C VAL A 15 -7.58 -9.64 -42.79
N GLN A 16 -8.18 -10.73 -43.27
CA GLN A 16 -9.38 -11.31 -42.67
C GLN A 16 -9.11 -11.50 -41.18
N SER A 17 -9.79 -10.70 -40.36
CA SER A 17 -9.82 -10.84 -38.91
C SER A 17 -10.45 -12.20 -38.59
N GLU A 18 -9.64 -13.16 -38.18
CA GLU A 18 -10.13 -14.27 -37.38
C GLU A 18 -10.89 -13.67 -36.19
N ALA A 19 -12.15 -14.04 -36.05
CA ALA A 19 -13.11 -13.37 -35.21
C ALA A 19 -12.62 -13.25 -33.76
N ASN A 20 -12.72 -12.03 -33.22
CA ASN A 20 -12.57 -11.67 -31.81
C ASN A 20 -13.55 -12.47 -30.93
N SER A 21 -13.28 -13.74 -30.68
CA SER A 21 -13.97 -14.51 -29.64
C SER A 21 -13.40 -14.03 -28.31
N TRP A 22 -14.25 -13.42 -27.47
CA TRP A 22 -13.84 -13.10 -26.11
C TRP A 22 -13.52 -14.41 -25.40
N ASP A 23 -12.40 -14.43 -24.67
CA ASP A 23 -11.83 -15.67 -24.18
C ASP A 23 -12.76 -16.42 -23.23
N TYR A 24 -13.64 -15.78 -22.47
CA TYR A 24 -14.56 -16.47 -21.54
C TYR A 24 -15.87 -17.02 -22.15
N GLU A 25 -16.21 -16.71 -23.41
CA GLU A 25 -17.61 -16.84 -23.87
C GLU A 25 -18.16 -18.26 -23.79
N GLU A 26 -17.36 -19.23 -24.23
CA GLU A 26 -17.76 -20.64 -24.25
C GLU A 26 -18.07 -21.15 -22.85
N THR A 27 -17.20 -20.84 -21.89
CA THR A 27 -17.35 -21.27 -20.50
C THR A 27 -18.58 -20.60 -19.86
N LEU A 28 -18.80 -19.31 -20.14
CA LEU A 28 -19.97 -18.57 -19.65
C LEU A 28 -21.28 -19.16 -20.17
N ARG A 29 -21.44 -19.35 -21.49
CA ARG A 29 -22.68 -19.91 -22.07
C ARG A 29 -22.94 -21.33 -21.58
N LYS A 30 -21.91 -22.18 -21.53
CA LYS A 30 -22.01 -23.55 -21.01
C LYS A 30 -22.63 -23.55 -19.60
N TRP A 31 -22.13 -22.70 -18.71
CA TRP A 31 -22.58 -22.67 -17.33
C TRP A 31 -23.91 -21.95 -17.13
N LEU A 32 -24.23 -20.93 -17.91
CA LEU A 32 -25.58 -20.33 -17.92
C LEU A 32 -26.64 -21.35 -18.31
N LYS A 33 -26.40 -22.15 -19.37
CA LYS A 33 -27.31 -23.23 -19.80
C LYS A 33 -27.45 -24.34 -18.76
N LYS A 34 -26.35 -24.68 -18.08
CA LYS A 34 -26.33 -25.73 -17.05
C LYS A 34 -27.04 -25.31 -15.77
N VAL A 35 -26.81 -24.08 -15.31
CA VAL A 35 -27.34 -23.58 -14.03
C VAL A 35 -28.76 -23.05 -14.19
N GLN A 36 -29.11 -22.49 -15.35
CA GLN A 36 -30.37 -21.79 -15.60
C GLN A 36 -30.72 -20.80 -14.47
N PRO A 37 -29.82 -19.86 -14.14
CA PRO A 37 -29.97 -18.99 -12.97
C PRO A 37 -31.20 -18.10 -13.06
N LYS A 38 -31.90 -17.92 -11.93
CA LYS A 38 -32.97 -16.94 -11.80
C LYS A 38 -32.45 -15.60 -11.30
N THR A 39 -31.36 -15.60 -10.54
CA THR A 39 -30.68 -14.39 -10.06
C THR A 39 -29.20 -14.41 -10.41
N ILE A 40 -28.74 -13.35 -11.08
CA ILE A 40 -27.35 -13.18 -11.51
C ILE A 40 -26.77 -11.90 -10.90
N LEU A 41 -25.58 -12.00 -10.33
CA LEU A 41 -24.76 -10.86 -9.94
C LEU A 41 -23.54 -10.78 -10.86
N GLU A 42 -23.26 -9.60 -11.38
CA GLU A 42 -22.12 -9.36 -12.25
C GLU A 42 -21.29 -8.19 -11.73
N TYR A 43 -19.98 -8.42 -11.60
CA TYR A 43 -19.01 -7.35 -11.37
C TYR A 43 -18.29 -7.05 -12.68
N GLY A 44 -18.50 -5.86 -13.24
CA GLY A 44 -17.97 -5.46 -14.55
C GLY A 44 -18.91 -5.82 -15.72
N PRO A 45 -20.11 -5.23 -15.80
CA PRO A 45 -21.05 -5.52 -16.88
C PRO A 45 -20.56 -5.03 -18.25
N GLY A 46 -20.91 -5.79 -19.30
CA GLY A 46 -20.43 -5.59 -20.67
C GLY A 46 -21.01 -6.62 -21.63
N ARG A 47 -20.16 -7.21 -22.48
CA ARG A 47 -20.58 -8.25 -23.44
C ARG A 47 -21.17 -9.48 -22.74
N SER A 48 -20.59 -9.89 -21.63
CA SER A 48 -21.10 -10.95 -20.75
C SER A 48 -22.55 -10.72 -20.34
N THR A 49 -22.94 -9.47 -20.04
CA THR A 49 -24.33 -9.12 -19.67
C THR A 49 -25.31 -9.41 -20.81
N GLU A 50 -24.93 -9.12 -22.06
CA GLU A 50 -25.75 -9.46 -23.23
C GLU A 50 -25.93 -10.98 -23.36
N MET A 51 -24.85 -11.73 -23.16
CA MET A 51 -24.90 -13.20 -23.22
C MET A 51 -25.79 -13.77 -22.12
N MET A 52 -25.76 -13.19 -20.92
CA MET A 52 -26.66 -13.58 -19.83
C MET A 52 -28.13 -13.32 -20.18
N LEU A 53 -28.44 -12.19 -20.83
CA LEU A 53 -29.80 -11.90 -21.31
C LEU A 53 -30.24 -12.82 -22.46
N GLU A 54 -29.32 -13.21 -23.33
CA GLU A 54 -29.58 -14.14 -24.44
C GLU A 54 -29.88 -15.56 -23.92
N GLU A 55 -29.06 -16.05 -22.99
CA GLU A 55 -29.16 -17.43 -22.48
C GLU A 55 -30.18 -17.58 -21.35
N CYS A 56 -30.45 -16.51 -20.59
CA CYS A 56 -31.33 -16.50 -19.43
C CYS A 56 -32.23 -15.26 -19.44
N PRO A 57 -33.15 -15.13 -20.42
CA PRO A 57 -33.95 -13.91 -20.63
C PRO A 57 -34.86 -13.55 -19.47
N ASP A 58 -35.25 -14.52 -18.64
CA ASP A 58 -36.12 -14.35 -17.47
C ASP A 58 -35.34 -14.10 -16.16
N ALA A 59 -34.01 -14.10 -16.20
CA ALA A 59 -33.18 -13.91 -15.01
C ALA A 59 -33.17 -12.46 -14.55
N ARG A 60 -33.18 -12.25 -13.23
CA ARG A 60 -32.89 -10.95 -12.63
C ARG A 60 -31.39 -10.73 -12.60
N ILE A 61 -30.89 -9.80 -13.41
CA ILE A 61 -29.46 -9.49 -13.51
C ILE A 61 -29.17 -8.17 -12.78
N VAL A 62 -28.20 -8.21 -11.86
CA VAL A 62 -27.64 -7.04 -11.19
C VAL A 62 -26.18 -6.86 -11.61
N GLY A 63 -25.85 -5.74 -12.26
CA GLY A 63 -24.49 -5.43 -12.70
C GLY A 63 -23.89 -4.26 -11.93
N ILE A 64 -22.67 -4.43 -11.41
CA ILE A 64 -21.94 -3.40 -10.65
C ILE A 64 -20.75 -2.91 -11.48
N GLU A 65 -20.79 -1.64 -11.86
CA GLU A 65 -19.77 -0.97 -12.68
C GLU A 65 -19.11 0.17 -11.90
N HIS A 66 -17.81 0.36 -12.08
CA HIS A 66 -17.03 1.43 -11.44
C HIS A 66 -16.75 2.64 -12.34
N GLN A 67 -16.70 2.43 -13.66
CA GLN A 67 -16.45 3.43 -14.67
C GLN A 67 -17.76 4.01 -15.17
N GLU A 68 -17.93 5.32 -15.00
CA GLU A 68 -19.14 6.02 -15.43
C GLU A 68 -19.42 5.87 -16.93
N TYR A 69 -18.36 5.83 -17.76
CA TYR A 69 -18.48 5.63 -19.20
C TYR A 69 -19.16 4.30 -19.55
N TRP A 70 -18.60 3.18 -19.07
CA TRP A 70 -19.15 1.84 -19.31
C TRP A 70 -20.54 1.67 -18.70
N TYR A 71 -20.78 2.24 -17.52
CA TYR A 71 -22.11 2.25 -16.92
C TYR A 71 -23.14 2.91 -17.83
N LYS A 72 -22.83 4.09 -18.40
CA LYS A 72 -23.73 4.82 -19.29
C LYS A 72 -23.97 4.05 -20.58
N GLU A 73 -22.90 3.54 -21.21
CA GLU A 73 -22.98 2.76 -22.44
C GLU A 73 -23.84 1.50 -22.25
N THR A 74 -23.57 0.71 -21.21
CA THR A 74 -24.34 -0.50 -20.93
C THR A 74 -25.79 -0.16 -20.55
N LYS A 75 -26.03 0.92 -19.80
CA LYS A 75 -27.40 1.36 -19.44
C LYS A 75 -28.19 1.83 -20.66
N GLU A 76 -27.57 2.55 -21.58
CA GLU A 76 -28.18 2.97 -22.84
C GLU A 76 -28.51 1.76 -23.71
N LYS A 77 -27.59 0.79 -23.80
CA LYS A 77 -27.75 -0.42 -24.63
C LYS A 77 -28.78 -1.41 -24.08
N LEU A 78 -28.80 -1.64 -22.77
CA LEU A 78 -29.58 -2.72 -22.15
C LEU A 78 -30.87 -2.24 -21.46
N GLY A 79 -30.97 -0.94 -21.16
CA GLY A 79 -32.15 -0.32 -20.58
C GLY A 79 -32.48 -0.86 -19.19
N ASP A 80 -33.76 -1.16 -18.95
CA ASP A 80 -34.28 -1.64 -17.66
C ASP A 80 -34.33 -3.16 -17.55
N ARG A 81 -33.80 -3.88 -18.54
CA ARG A 81 -33.64 -5.35 -18.47
C ARG A 81 -32.60 -5.79 -17.43
N VAL A 82 -31.74 -4.87 -16.99
CA VAL A 82 -30.66 -5.11 -16.03
C VAL A 82 -30.68 -4.01 -14.97
N GLU A 83 -30.56 -4.41 -13.70
CA GLU A 83 -30.32 -3.49 -12.60
C GLU A 83 -28.83 -3.12 -12.59
N LEU A 84 -28.49 -1.99 -13.23
CA LEU A 84 -27.11 -1.50 -13.27
C LEU A 84 -26.84 -0.49 -12.16
N LEU A 85 -25.67 -0.62 -11.53
CA LEU A 85 -25.25 0.17 -10.39
C LEU A 85 -23.87 0.77 -10.66
N LEU A 86 -23.78 2.10 -10.64
CA LEU A 86 -22.50 2.81 -10.66
C LEU A 86 -21.94 2.88 -9.23
N GLN A 87 -20.88 2.13 -8.97
CA GLN A 87 -20.13 2.11 -7.71
C GLN A 87 -18.67 2.51 -7.95
N PRO A 88 -18.36 3.82 -7.87
CA PRO A 88 -16.99 4.30 -8.06
C PRO A 88 -16.02 3.61 -7.09
N ILE A 89 -14.84 3.26 -7.60
CA ILE A 89 -13.77 2.72 -6.77
C ILE A 89 -12.97 3.87 -6.22
N SER A 90 -13.08 4.08 -4.91
CA SER A 90 -12.22 4.97 -4.14
C SER A 90 -11.38 4.16 -3.16
N ASN A 91 -10.19 4.65 -2.88
CA ASN A 91 -9.25 3.98 -1.98
C ASN A 91 -9.68 4.03 -0.50
N ILE A 92 -10.73 4.76 -0.13
CA ILE A 92 -11.11 5.02 1.28
C ILE A 92 -12.44 4.35 1.64
N ARG A 93 -13.43 4.41 0.73
CA ARG A 93 -14.74 3.78 0.86
C ARG A 93 -15.23 3.44 -0.54
N SER A 94 -15.21 2.17 -0.89
CA SER A 94 -15.80 1.69 -2.13
C SER A 94 -16.77 0.59 -1.78
N HIS A 95 -18.04 0.82 -2.15
CA HIS A 95 -19.09 -0.17 -2.04
C HIS A 95 -19.10 -1.15 -3.23
N TYR A 96 -18.15 -1.02 -4.16
CA TYR A 96 -18.10 -1.82 -5.39
C TYR A 96 -18.25 -3.32 -5.10
N ALA A 97 -17.38 -3.89 -4.26
CA ALA A 97 -17.47 -5.31 -3.92
C ALA A 97 -18.64 -5.60 -2.97
N CYS A 98 -18.85 -4.77 -1.94
CA CYS A 98 -19.74 -5.08 -0.82
C CYS A 98 -21.20 -4.63 -0.98
N TRP A 99 -21.58 -3.97 -2.08
CA TRP A 99 -22.95 -3.52 -2.32
C TRP A 99 -24.03 -4.60 -2.08
N PRO A 100 -23.83 -5.88 -2.47
CA PRO A 100 -24.80 -6.94 -2.19
C PRO A 100 -25.09 -7.14 -0.69
N LEU A 101 -24.11 -6.88 0.18
CA LEU A 101 -24.24 -6.99 1.63
C LEU A 101 -24.85 -5.75 2.29
N MET A 102 -25.01 -4.66 1.53
CA MET A 102 -25.51 -3.38 2.04
C MET A 102 -27.02 -3.22 1.89
N GLN A 103 -27.68 -4.19 1.26
CA GLN A 103 -29.13 -4.19 1.11
C GLN A 103 -29.78 -4.42 2.47
N THR A 104 -31.00 -3.91 2.65
CA THR A 104 -31.80 -4.17 3.86
C THR A 104 -32.01 -5.67 4.09
N GLU A 105 -32.12 -6.42 3.00
CA GLU A 105 -32.12 -7.88 2.98
C GLU A 105 -31.02 -8.36 2.03
N VAL A 106 -30.09 -9.17 2.55
CA VAL A 106 -28.99 -9.72 1.76
C VAL A 106 -29.55 -10.74 0.77
N GLN A 107 -29.57 -10.37 -0.50
CA GLN A 107 -30.03 -11.25 -1.57
C GLN A 107 -29.01 -12.34 -1.88
N LYS A 108 -29.52 -13.49 -2.32
CA LYS A 108 -28.71 -14.60 -2.78
C LYS A 108 -28.77 -14.77 -4.30
N TYR A 109 -27.67 -15.22 -4.89
CA TYR A 109 -27.48 -15.32 -6.33
C TYR A 109 -27.22 -16.76 -6.75
N ASP A 110 -27.86 -17.20 -7.83
CA ASP A 110 -27.62 -18.51 -8.45
C ASP A 110 -26.32 -18.50 -9.26
N PHE A 111 -25.98 -17.35 -9.82
CA PHE A 111 -24.78 -17.16 -10.63
C PHE A 111 -24.09 -15.85 -10.29
N ILE A 112 -22.77 -15.88 -10.12
CA ILE A 112 -21.97 -14.68 -9.91
C ILE A 112 -20.84 -14.64 -10.93
N PHE A 113 -20.77 -13.59 -11.76
CA PHE A 113 -19.66 -13.39 -12.69
C PHE A 113 -18.72 -12.29 -12.19
N VAL A 114 -17.42 -12.61 -12.09
CA VAL A 114 -16.39 -11.70 -11.59
C VAL A 114 -15.40 -11.38 -12.71
N ASP A 115 -15.64 -10.26 -13.41
CA ASP A 115 -14.75 -9.72 -14.46
C ASP A 115 -14.35 -8.25 -14.21
N GLY A 116 -14.72 -7.73 -13.04
CA GLY A 116 -14.50 -6.34 -12.68
C GLY A 116 -13.14 -6.05 -12.04
N ARG A 117 -13.14 -5.02 -11.18
CA ARG A 117 -12.02 -4.67 -10.31
C ARG A 117 -12.20 -5.30 -8.93
N ARG A 118 -11.16 -5.24 -8.08
CA ARG A 118 -11.22 -5.75 -6.70
C ARG A 118 -11.73 -7.20 -6.63
N ARG A 119 -11.27 -8.05 -7.56
CA ARG A 119 -11.79 -9.42 -7.75
C ARG A 119 -11.65 -10.28 -6.50
N LEU A 120 -10.58 -10.10 -5.72
CA LEU A 120 -10.41 -10.77 -4.42
C LEU A 120 -11.56 -10.43 -3.47
N GLU A 121 -11.88 -9.14 -3.29
CA GLU A 121 -12.98 -8.73 -2.42
C GLU A 121 -14.35 -9.13 -2.97
N CYS A 122 -14.53 -9.12 -4.30
CA CYS A 122 -15.72 -9.65 -4.94
C CYS A 122 -15.90 -11.15 -4.65
N LEU A 123 -14.83 -11.95 -4.68
CA LEU A 123 -14.87 -13.38 -4.33
C LEU A 123 -15.24 -13.59 -2.85
N MET A 124 -14.70 -12.77 -1.94
CA MET A 124 -15.09 -12.82 -0.52
C MET A 124 -16.57 -12.53 -0.32
N VAL A 125 -17.11 -11.51 -1.01
CA VAL A 125 -18.54 -11.19 -0.95
C VAL A 125 -19.37 -12.26 -1.62
N ALA A 126 -18.93 -12.78 -2.77
CA ALA A 126 -19.58 -13.86 -3.49
C ALA A 126 -19.82 -15.07 -2.59
N GLN A 127 -18.86 -15.47 -1.76
CA GLN A 127 -19.03 -16.56 -0.80
C GLN A 127 -20.24 -16.33 0.13
N ALA A 128 -20.44 -15.08 0.57
CA ALA A 128 -21.52 -14.72 1.47
C ALA A 128 -22.88 -14.55 0.78
N VAL A 129 -22.92 -14.29 -0.54
CA VAL A 129 -24.16 -14.03 -1.28
C VAL A 129 -24.50 -15.07 -2.34
N LEU A 130 -23.68 -16.11 -2.52
CA LEU A 130 -24.01 -17.23 -3.40
C LEU A 130 -25.08 -18.12 -2.76
N ASN A 131 -26.02 -18.61 -3.58
CA ASN A 131 -26.93 -19.68 -3.19
C ASN A 131 -26.15 -20.98 -2.96
N LYS A 132 -26.72 -21.90 -2.17
CA LYS A 132 -26.09 -23.21 -1.86
C LYS A 132 -25.68 -23.97 -3.13
N ASN A 133 -26.53 -23.90 -4.15
CA ASN A 133 -26.33 -24.56 -5.45
C ASN A 133 -25.86 -23.58 -6.54
N GLY A 134 -25.44 -22.37 -6.17
CA GLY A 134 -24.95 -21.39 -7.12
C GLY A 134 -23.50 -21.64 -7.52
N VAL A 135 -23.08 -20.95 -8.57
CA VAL A 135 -21.68 -20.95 -9.03
C VAL A 135 -21.12 -19.53 -9.19
N VAL A 136 -19.82 -19.40 -8.99
CA VAL A 136 -19.05 -18.20 -9.31
C VAL A 136 -18.18 -18.51 -10.53
N LEU A 137 -18.23 -17.65 -11.54
CA LEU A 137 -17.34 -17.71 -12.70
C LEU A 137 -16.37 -16.53 -12.62
N LEU A 138 -15.07 -16.84 -12.54
CA LEU A 138 -13.98 -15.89 -12.42
C LEU A 138 -13.18 -15.85 -13.71
N HIS A 139 -13.11 -14.67 -14.33
CA HIS A 139 -12.27 -14.41 -15.51
C HIS A 139 -10.81 -14.13 -15.10
N ASP A 140 -9.85 -14.26 -16.05
CA ASP A 140 -8.40 -14.14 -15.83
C ASP A 140 -7.92 -14.78 -14.51
N ALA A 141 -8.37 -16.00 -14.27
CA ALA A 141 -8.23 -16.72 -13.00
C ALA A 141 -6.82 -17.31 -12.77
N GLU A 142 -5.89 -17.13 -13.70
CA GLU A 142 -4.48 -17.53 -13.62
C GLU A 142 -3.65 -16.59 -12.73
N ARG A 143 -4.18 -15.41 -12.39
CA ARG A 143 -3.46 -14.43 -11.59
C ARG A 143 -3.38 -14.86 -10.13
N LYS A 144 -2.15 -15.03 -9.63
CA LYS A 144 -1.85 -15.47 -8.24
C LYS A 144 -2.50 -14.65 -7.13
N GLU A 145 -2.78 -13.38 -7.38
CA GLU A 145 -3.45 -12.51 -6.41
C GLU A 145 -4.89 -12.95 -6.09
N TYR A 146 -5.49 -13.85 -6.90
CA TYR A 146 -6.82 -14.41 -6.67
C TYR A 146 -6.80 -15.72 -5.88
N ASP A 147 -5.64 -16.30 -5.59
CA ASP A 147 -5.52 -17.60 -4.90
C ASP A 147 -6.28 -17.60 -3.56
N LEU A 148 -6.13 -16.54 -2.76
CA LEU A 148 -6.82 -16.42 -1.47
C LEU A 148 -8.35 -16.40 -1.61
N GLY A 149 -8.88 -15.73 -2.65
CA GLY A 149 -10.30 -15.65 -2.91
C GLY A 149 -10.87 -16.96 -3.44
N THR A 150 -10.12 -17.62 -4.34
CA THR A 150 -10.54 -18.93 -4.88
C THR A 150 -10.50 -20.05 -3.85
N ALA A 151 -9.60 -19.99 -2.86
CA ALA A 151 -9.52 -20.96 -1.77
C ALA A 151 -10.77 -21.03 -0.86
N LEU A 152 -11.67 -20.05 -0.97
CA LEU A 152 -12.96 -20.02 -0.27
C LEU A 152 -14.00 -20.98 -0.86
N PHE A 153 -13.73 -21.52 -2.05
CA PHE A 153 -14.64 -22.33 -2.86
C PHE A 153 -14.00 -23.67 -3.20
N ASP A 154 -14.81 -24.60 -3.67
CA ASP A 154 -14.35 -25.76 -4.43
C ASP A 154 -14.23 -25.40 -5.90
N LEU A 155 -13.15 -25.87 -6.53
CA LEU A 155 -12.95 -25.73 -7.96
C LEU A 155 -13.82 -26.76 -8.69
N VAL A 156 -14.74 -26.28 -9.52
CA VAL A 156 -15.61 -27.14 -10.33
C VAL A 156 -15.04 -27.34 -11.73
N GLU A 157 -14.51 -26.29 -12.32
CA GLU A 157 -13.89 -26.33 -13.64
C GLU A 157 -12.81 -25.25 -13.74
N TYR A 158 -11.69 -25.57 -14.38
CA TYR A 158 -10.73 -24.58 -14.86
C TYR A 158 -10.52 -24.79 -16.34
N ASN A 159 -10.86 -23.78 -17.13
CA ASN A 159 -10.55 -23.77 -18.55
C ASN A 159 -9.30 -22.93 -18.77
N GLU A 160 -8.19 -23.60 -19.11
CA GLU A 160 -6.89 -22.97 -19.33
C GLU A 160 -6.87 -22.05 -20.54
N GLN A 161 -7.59 -22.40 -21.61
CA GLN A 161 -7.64 -21.62 -22.85
C GLN A 161 -8.33 -20.28 -22.63
N THR A 162 -9.43 -20.32 -21.87
CA THR A 162 -10.25 -19.15 -21.55
C THR A 162 -9.81 -18.47 -20.25
N ARG A 163 -8.82 -19.06 -19.56
CA ARG A 163 -8.29 -18.63 -18.27
C ARG A 163 -9.41 -18.38 -17.25
N THR A 164 -10.44 -19.22 -17.28
CA THR A 164 -11.67 -19.03 -16.50
C THR A 164 -11.83 -20.16 -15.48
N LYS A 165 -12.10 -19.80 -14.22
CA LYS A 165 -12.46 -20.76 -13.17
C LYS A 165 -13.95 -20.71 -12.86
N VAL A 166 -14.55 -21.88 -12.67
CA VAL A 166 -15.89 -22.05 -12.12
C VAL A 166 -15.77 -22.64 -10.72
N LEU A 167 -16.40 -21.98 -9.78
CA LEU A 167 -16.24 -22.20 -8.34
C LEU A 167 -17.60 -22.43 -7.71
N ALA A 168 -17.67 -23.32 -6.72
CA ALA A 168 -18.87 -23.61 -5.93
C ALA A 168 -18.58 -23.53 -4.42
N LEU A 169 -19.61 -23.36 -3.60
CA LEU A 169 -19.44 -23.49 -2.14
C LEU A 169 -18.99 -24.91 -1.78
N LYS A 170 -18.19 -25.05 -0.72
CA LYS A 170 -17.57 -26.34 -0.31
C LYS A 170 -18.54 -27.44 0.10
N ASP A 171 -19.81 -27.09 0.33
CA ASP A 171 -20.89 -28.03 0.67
C ASP A 171 -21.94 -28.14 -0.46
N ASN A 172 -21.57 -27.77 -1.69
CA ASN A 172 -22.46 -27.76 -2.84
C ASN A 172 -22.60 -29.18 -3.44
N GLN A 173 -23.85 -29.61 -3.65
CA GLN A 173 -24.18 -30.91 -4.24
C GLN A 173 -23.93 -30.99 -5.76
N LEU A 174 -23.54 -29.89 -6.41
CA LEU A 174 -23.13 -29.91 -7.83
C LEU A 174 -21.86 -30.74 -8.08
N GLY A 175 -21.04 -30.98 -7.06
CA GLY A 175 -19.80 -31.77 -7.17
C GLY A 175 -20.02 -33.29 -7.25
N THR A 176 -21.20 -33.82 -6.90
CA THR A 176 -21.42 -35.29 -6.84
C THR A 176 -21.81 -35.93 -8.17
N HIS A 177 -21.82 -35.17 -9.28
CA HIS A 177 -22.19 -35.68 -10.61
C HIS A 177 -21.08 -35.56 -11.67
N VAL A 178 -19.82 -35.34 -11.27
CA VAL A 178 -18.68 -35.20 -12.21
C VAL A 178 -17.68 -36.37 -12.11
N ASP A 179 -17.83 -37.28 -11.15
CA ASP A 179 -16.83 -38.35 -10.88
C ASP A 179 -17.12 -39.72 -11.52
N GLU A 180 -18.08 -39.83 -12.45
CA GLU A 180 -18.36 -41.14 -13.12
C GLU A 180 -17.54 -41.39 -14.39
N GLU A 181 -16.81 -40.41 -14.95
CA GLU A 181 -15.99 -40.61 -16.16
C GLU A 181 -14.46 -40.57 -15.96
N LEU A 182 -13.96 -40.31 -14.75
CA LEU A 182 -12.50 -40.22 -14.49
C LEU A 182 -11.95 -41.30 -13.53
N ASN A 183 -12.76 -42.31 -13.22
CA ASN A 183 -12.49 -43.24 -12.10
C ASN A 183 -11.68 -44.49 -12.46
N ASN A 184 -10.61 -44.34 -13.25
CA ASN A 184 -9.61 -45.42 -13.45
C ASN A 184 -8.22 -45.11 -12.87
N ASP A 185 -7.94 -43.87 -12.43
CA ASP A 185 -6.61 -43.50 -11.88
C ASP A 185 -6.55 -43.36 -10.34
N GLN A 186 -7.68 -43.46 -9.63
CA GLN A 186 -7.71 -43.17 -8.18
C GLN A 186 -7.25 -44.31 -7.26
N ARG A 187 -6.80 -45.45 -7.79
CA ARG A 187 -6.32 -46.56 -6.94
C ARG A 187 -4.88 -46.42 -6.44
N GLU A 188 -4.12 -45.41 -6.90
CA GLU A 188 -2.77 -45.13 -6.39
C GLU A 188 -2.74 -44.06 -5.27
N ASN A 189 -3.75 -43.18 -5.18
CA ASN A 189 -3.72 -42.02 -4.25
C ASN A 189 -4.21 -42.32 -2.81
N GLU A 190 -4.91 -43.42 -2.56
CA GLU A 190 -5.35 -43.80 -1.20
C GLU A 190 -4.20 -44.23 -0.28
N LYS A 191 -3.03 -44.60 -0.85
CA LYS A 191 -1.83 -44.92 -0.07
C LYS A 191 -1.07 -43.67 0.40
N GLU A 192 -1.10 -42.58 -0.36
CA GLU A 192 -0.48 -41.30 0.04
C GLU A 192 -1.29 -40.55 1.11
N LYS A 193 -2.62 -40.59 1.01
CA LYS A 193 -3.52 -39.92 1.97
C LYS A 193 -3.35 -40.46 3.40
N ASN A 194 -3.21 -41.78 3.55
CA ASN A 194 -2.94 -42.44 4.82
C ASN A 194 -1.53 -42.14 5.40
N GLN A 195 -0.59 -41.68 4.58
CA GLN A 195 0.75 -41.28 5.01
C GLN A 195 0.79 -39.81 5.48
N ILE A 196 -0.09 -38.97 4.93
CA ILE A 196 -0.26 -37.55 5.31
C ILE A 196 -0.97 -37.44 6.65
N ASP A 197 -2.03 -38.20 6.89
CA ASP A 197 -2.80 -38.15 8.15
C ASP A 197 -1.96 -38.58 9.37
N LYS A 198 -1.01 -39.51 9.18
CA LYS A 198 -0.04 -39.87 10.23
C LYS A 198 1.02 -38.80 10.48
N LYS A 199 1.35 -37.96 9.51
CA LYS A 199 2.26 -36.80 9.69
C LYS A 199 1.57 -35.64 10.39
N VAL A 200 0.29 -35.39 10.12
CA VAL A 200 -0.49 -34.32 10.76
C VAL A 200 -0.63 -34.55 12.28
N VAL A 201 -0.90 -35.79 12.71
CA VAL A 201 -1.01 -36.13 14.14
C VAL A 201 0.33 -36.00 14.90
N VAL A 202 1.47 -36.13 14.21
CA VAL A 202 2.81 -35.91 14.80
C VAL A 202 3.17 -34.41 14.85
N LEU A 203 2.63 -33.59 13.95
CA LEU A 203 2.79 -32.13 13.99
C LEU A 203 1.94 -31.48 15.09
N ASP A 204 0.70 -31.94 15.32
CA ASP A 204 -0.17 -31.39 16.38
C ASP A 204 0.38 -31.65 17.80
N LYS A 205 1.13 -32.74 18.00
CA LYS A 205 1.83 -32.98 19.28
C LYS A 205 3.10 -32.15 19.46
N LYS A 206 3.69 -31.60 18.39
CA LYS A 206 4.81 -30.65 18.47
C LYS A 206 4.35 -29.20 18.71
N ILE A 207 3.17 -28.83 18.22
CA ILE A 207 2.62 -27.48 18.38
C ILE A 207 2.26 -27.17 19.85
N ASN A 208 1.96 -28.19 20.66
CA ASN A 208 1.64 -28.02 22.09
C ASN A 208 2.85 -28.12 23.04
N GLN A 209 4.09 -28.13 22.53
CA GLN A 209 5.32 -28.15 23.36
C GLN A 209 6.27 -26.97 23.11
N THR A 210 5.88 -26.00 22.29
CA THR A 210 6.55 -24.71 22.20
C THR A 210 5.77 -23.69 23.02
N ASP A 211 5.98 -23.72 24.34
CA ASP A 211 6.12 -22.47 25.11
C ASP A 211 7.38 -21.76 24.54
N GLU A 212 7.25 -21.29 23.30
CA GLU A 212 8.23 -20.45 22.63
C GLU A 212 8.29 -19.18 23.45
N LYS A 213 9.44 -18.96 24.11
CA LYS A 213 9.85 -17.64 24.57
C LYS A 213 9.53 -16.66 23.45
N GLU A 214 8.47 -15.87 23.61
CA GLU A 214 8.11 -14.80 22.68
C GLU A 214 9.39 -14.02 22.43
N LYS A 215 9.97 -14.23 21.25
CA LYS A 215 11.21 -13.57 20.88
C LYS A 215 10.83 -12.11 20.73
N LYS A 216 11.10 -11.32 21.78
CA LYS A 216 10.74 -9.91 21.85
C LYS A 216 11.15 -9.25 20.54
N ARG A 217 10.15 -8.90 19.72
CA ARG A 217 10.38 -8.33 18.39
C ARG A 217 11.15 -7.03 18.56
N GLU A 218 12.36 -6.99 18.01
CA GLU A 218 13.30 -5.88 18.19
C GLU A 218 13.12 -4.86 17.06
N ILE A 219 13.08 -3.57 17.43
CA ILE A 219 13.01 -2.45 16.49
C ILE A 219 14.43 -2.01 16.15
N THR A 220 14.76 -1.97 14.87
CA THR A 220 16.01 -1.38 14.41
C THR A 220 15.76 0.03 13.90
N PHE A 221 16.37 1.02 14.55
CA PHE A 221 16.33 2.40 14.09
C PHE A 221 17.48 2.65 13.12
N VAL A 222 17.20 3.27 11.99
CA VAL A 222 18.14 3.44 10.89
C VAL A 222 18.11 4.90 10.41
N THR A 223 19.30 5.43 10.15
CA THR A 223 19.50 6.72 9.50
C THR A 223 20.65 6.65 8.50
N ALA A 224 20.78 7.67 7.66
CA ALA A 224 21.90 7.81 6.74
C ALA A 224 22.49 9.21 6.81
N ALA A 225 23.81 9.29 6.87
CA ALA A 225 24.56 10.52 6.99
C ALA A 225 25.80 10.47 6.10
N TYR A 226 25.67 10.98 4.88
CA TYR A 226 26.74 11.01 3.90
C TYR A 226 27.21 12.44 3.62
N GLY A 227 28.52 12.63 3.66
CA GLY A 227 29.16 13.94 3.55
C GLY A 227 29.07 14.81 4.81
N GLU A 228 29.99 15.76 4.90
CA GLU A 228 30.26 16.59 6.09
C GLU A 228 29.00 17.24 6.69
N LYS A 229 28.13 17.76 5.81
CA LYS A 229 26.87 18.40 6.22
C LYS A 229 25.98 17.45 7.02
N TYR A 230 25.76 16.23 6.53
CA TYR A 230 24.91 15.27 7.23
C TYR A 230 25.62 14.60 8.41
N HIS A 231 26.96 14.54 8.41
CA HIS A 231 27.73 14.16 9.60
C HIS A 231 27.47 15.10 10.77
N GLN A 232 27.33 16.40 10.52
CA GLN A 232 26.93 17.35 11.55
C GLN A 232 25.48 17.10 12.01
N TYR A 233 24.58 16.79 11.08
CA TYR A 233 23.15 16.65 11.39
C TYR A 233 22.88 15.43 12.27
N VAL A 234 23.49 14.30 11.91
CA VAL A 234 23.29 13.03 12.63
C VAL A 234 23.81 13.09 14.07
N ARG A 235 24.71 14.02 14.43
CA ARG A 235 25.10 14.24 15.83
C ARG A 235 23.91 14.69 16.69
N GLY A 236 23.10 15.61 16.17
CA GLY A 236 21.88 16.07 16.83
C GLY A 236 20.87 14.93 17.00
N LEU A 237 20.67 14.16 15.93
CA LEU A 237 19.83 12.96 15.98
C LEU A 237 20.34 11.97 17.03
N ALA A 238 21.60 11.53 16.95
CA ALA A 238 22.17 10.53 17.85
C ALA A 238 22.10 10.93 19.33
N ARG A 239 22.43 12.19 19.66
CA ARG A 239 22.36 12.68 21.04
C ARG A 239 20.94 12.71 21.58
N THR A 240 19.99 13.25 20.82
CA THR A 240 18.59 13.30 21.27
C THR A 240 17.97 11.91 21.30
N PHE A 241 18.30 11.04 20.34
CA PHE A 241 17.87 9.66 20.32
C PHE A 241 18.35 8.89 21.56
N SER A 242 19.66 8.90 21.82
CA SER A 242 20.27 8.17 22.95
C SER A 242 19.83 8.68 24.33
N ALA A 243 19.44 9.94 24.44
CA ALA A 243 18.89 10.49 25.67
C ALA A 243 17.43 10.03 25.94
N ASN A 244 16.73 9.50 24.94
CA ASN A 244 15.30 9.20 25.01
C ASN A 244 14.93 7.75 24.68
N ASN A 245 15.87 6.96 24.18
CA ASN A 245 15.63 5.59 23.72
C ASN A 245 16.79 4.69 24.18
N ASP A 246 16.46 3.47 24.60
CA ASP A 246 17.46 2.46 25.00
C ASP A 246 17.96 1.61 23.82
N ALA A 247 17.40 1.85 22.63
CA ALA A 247 17.75 1.12 21.41
C ALA A 247 19.09 1.59 20.81
N THR A 248 19.66 0.79 19.92
CA THR A 248 20.79 1.22 19.10
C THR A 248 20.30 1.88 17.82
N LEU A 249 20.89 3.03 17.46
CA LEU A 249 20.70 3.68 16.16
C LEU A 249 21.76 3.19 15.16
N VAL A 250 21.33 2.61 14.05
CA VAL A 250 22.22 2.21 12.95
C VAL A 250 22.40 3.39 12.00
N VAL A 251 23.64 3.81 11.79
CA VAL A 251 24.00 4.97 10.97
C VAL A 251 24.79 4.52 9.75
N TYR A 252 24.18 4.63 8.57
CA TYR A 252 24.87 4.43 7.29
C TYR A 252 25.67 5.69 6.95
N THR A 253 26.99 5.57 6.81
CA THR A 253 27.87 6.74 6.64
C THR A 253 29.19 6.39 5.93
N ASP A 254 29.76 7.39 5.27
CA ASP A 254 31.10 7.41 4.68
C ASP A 254 32.21 7.77 5.69
N GLU A 255 31.88 8.28 6.88
CA GLU A 255 32.85 8.61 7.93
C GLU A 255 33.08 7.42 8.88
N LYS A 256 34.28 6.83 8.84
CA LYS A 256 34.63 5.60 9.58
C LYS A 256 34.86 5.82 11.08
N ASN A 257 35.25 7.02 11.48
CA ASN A 257 35.70 7.31 12.84
C ASN A 257 34.72 8.19 13.61
N MET A 258 33.47 8.30 13.15
CA MET A 258 32.46 9.13 13.81
C MET A 258 32.12 8.58 15.20
N LYS A 259 32.30 9.39 16.24
CA LYS A 259 31.88 9.02 17.61
C LYS A 259 30.48 9.54 17.87
N LEU A 260 29.50 8.63 17.85
CA LEU A 260 28.10 8.92 18.14
C LEU A 260 27.61 8.08 19.33
N PRO A 261 26.85 8.66 20.28
CA PRO A 261 26.34 7.92 21.43
C PRO A 261 25.28 6.89 21.01
N GLN A 262 25.37 5.67 21.56
CA GLN A 262 24.45 4.55 21.31
C GLN A 262 24.18 4.28 19.81
N CYS A 263 25.19 4.47 18.97
CA CYS A 263 25.09 4.25 17.53
C CYS A 263 26.00 3.13 17.07
N LYS A 264 25.57 2.40 16.04
CA LYS A 264 26.39 1.47 15.27
C LYS A 264 26.59 2.02 13.87
N LEU A 265 27.85 2.23 13.46
CA LEU A 265 28.16 2.68 12.11
C LEU A 265 28.11 1.52 11.11
N GLN A 266 27.63 1.80 9.90
CA GLN A 266 27.59 0.88 8.76
C GLN A 266 28.24 1.53 7.54
N HIS A 267 29.18 0.81 6.93
CA HIS A 267 30.01 1.32 5.82
C HIS A 267 29.93 0.46 4.54
N HIS A 268 29.12 -0.59 4.54
CA HIS A 268 29.08 -1.56 3.44
C HIS A 268 28.19 -1.10 2.26
N LEU A 269 27.49 0.02 2.40
CA LEU A 269 26.88 0.75 1.29
C LEU A 269 27.65 2.04 1.11
N SER A 270 28.46 2.11 0.06
CA SER A 270 29.20 3.32 -0.29
C SER A 270 28.31 4.34 -0.99
N MET A 271 28.73 5.60 -0.96
CA MET A 271 28.06 6.66 -1.73
C MET A 271 28.07 6.40 -3.23
N ASP A 272 29.14 5.80 -3.75
CA ASP A 272 29.25 5.48 -5.17
C ASP A 272 28.27 4.38 -5.57
N GLU A 273 28.06 3.36 -4.74
CA GLU A 273 27.04 2.32 -4.99
C GLU A 273 25.64 2.92 -4.98
N ILE A 274 25.36 3.77 -3.99
CA ILE A 274 24.10 4.48 -3.87
C ILE A 274 23.85 5.37 -5.10
N GLN A 275 24.85 6.16 -5.53
CA GLN A 275 24.75 7.05 -6.68
C GLN A 275 24.63 6.27 -7.99
N LYS A 276 25.42 5.21 -8.17
CA LYS A 276 25.34 4.32 -9.33
C LYS A 276 23.95 3.71 -9.48
N GLU A 277 23.34 3.32 -8.37
CA GLU A 277 21.97 2.83 -8.37
C GLU A 277 20.96 3.96 -8.62
N ALA A 278 21.15 5.15 -8.05
CA ALA A 278 20.26 6.28 -8.30
C ALA A 278 20.31 6.81 -9.75
N ARG A 279 21.44 6.66 -10.47
CA ARG A 279 21.71 7.28 -11.77
C ARG A 279 21.40 8.78 -11.73
N ASP A 280 20.46 9.26 -12.54
CA ASP A 280 20.05 10.67 -12.63
C ASP A 280 19.02 11.07 -11.56
N LEU A 281 18.62 10.14 -10.68
CA LEU A 281 17.64 10.43 -9.64
C LEU A 281 18.27 11.18 -8.47
N PRO A 282 17.52 12.07 -7.80
CA PRO A 282 18.03 12.79 -6.63
C PRO A 282 18.48 11.81 -5.55
N LEU A 283 19.61 12.06 -4.89
CA LEU A 283 20.19 11.17 -3.86
C LEU A 283 19.21 10.71 -2.77
N ARG A 284 18.21 11.53 -2.43
CA ARG A 284 17.12 11.14 -1.49
C ARG A 284 16.38 9.85 -1.88
N SER A 285 16.41 9.49 -3.16
CA SER A 285 15.90 8.22 -3.67
C SER A 285 16.62 6.98 -3.12
N ALA A 286 17.85 7.13 -2.65
CA ALA A 286 18.66 6.08 -2.05
C ALA A 286 18.06 5.49 -0.77
N LYS A 287 17.11 6.20 -0.15
CA LYS A 287 16.48 5.79 1.12
C LYS A 287 15.87 4.39 1.03
N SER A 288 15.22 4.06 -0.09
CA SER A 288 14.63 2.73 -0.31
C SER A 288 15.68 1.62 -0.25
N ARG A 289 16.85 1.86 -0.83
CA ARG A 289 17.95 0.89 -0.85
C ARG A 289 18.56 0.65 0.52
N ILE A 290 18.80 1.72 1.28
CA ILE A 290 19.33 1.60 2.65
C ILE A 290 18.35 0.85 3.53
N LEU A 291 17.05 1.14 3.38
CA LEU A 291 16.02 0.43 4.13
C LEU A 291 15.91 -1.04 3.76
N ALA A 292 15.97 -1.37 2.47
CA ALA A 292 15.99 -2.75 2.02
C ALA A 292 17.17 -3.53 2.60
N ASP A 293 18.34 -2.91 2.60
CA ASP A 293 19.54 -3.49 3.16
C ASP A 293 19.46 -3.68 4.70
N ALA A 294 18.84 -2.75 5.42
CA ALA A 294 18.51 -2.95 6.83
C ALA A 294 17.49 -4.10 7.01
N ALA A 295 16.44 -4.13 6.19
CA ALA A 295 15.37 -5.12 6.23
C ALA A 295 15.90 -6.54 5.99
N LYS A 296 16.99 -6.76 5.25
CA LYS A 296 17.61 -8.11 5.11
C LYS A 296 18.03 -8.73 6.45
N ARG A 297 18.25 -7.93 7.48
CA ARG A 297 18.78 -8.38 8.79
C ARG A 297 17.82 -8.16 9.94
N HIS A 298 16.74 -7.41 9.73
CA HIS A 298 15.88 -6.91 10.79
C HIS A 298 14.40 -7.03 10.41
N GLU A 299 13.61 -7.55 11.33
CA GLU A 299 12.18 -7.81 11.11
C GLU A 299 11.33 -6.53 11.13
N PHE A 300 11.77 -5.51 11.86
CA PHE A 300 11.07 -4.24 11.97
C PHE A 300 12.07 -3.09 11.95
N VAL A 301 11.92 -2.18 10.99
CA VAL A 301 12.86 -1.06 10.79
C VAL A 301 12.12 0.26 10.91
N CYS A 302 12.72 1.20 11.64
CA CYS A 302 12.28 2.59 11.75
C CYS A 302 13.31 3.51 11.09
N TRP A 303 12.91 4.18 10.01
CA TRP A 303 13.69 5.22 9.37
C TRP A 303 13.62 6.53 10.15
N LEU A 304 14.76 7.21 10.27
CA LEU A 304 14.91 8.56 10.80
C LEU A 304 15.81 9.38 9.87
N ASP A 305 15.32 10.49 9.32
CA ASP A 305 16.19 11.42 8.58
C ASP A 305 17.24 12.02 9.55
N ALA A 306 18.48 12.18 9.09
CA ALA A 306 19.60 12.65 9.93
C ALA A 306 19.39 14.08 10.48
N ASP A 307 18.52 14.88 9.88
CA ASP A 307 18.09 16.20 10.37
C ASP A 307 16.81 16.14 11.24
N THR A 308 16.55 15.00 11.88
CA THR A 308 15.49 14.80 12.88
C THR A 308 16.07 14.82 14.29
N LEU A 309 15.37 15.45 15.23
CA LEU A 309 15.61 15.32 16.67
C LEU A 309 14.49 14.52 17.33
N ILE A 310 14.83 13.65 18.28
CA ILE A 310 13.91 12.74 18.97
C ILE A 310 13.85 13.06 20.46
N TYR A 311 12.67 13.37 20.97
CA TYR A 311 12.43 13.76 22.37
C TYR A 311 11.37 12.90 23.04
N THR A 312 11.26 11.65 22.61
CA THR A 312 10.38 10.66 23.23
C THR A 312 10.95 9.27 23.00
N ASN A 313 10.53 8.31 23.82
CA ASN A 313 10.84 6.90 23.59
C ASN A 313 9.94 6.39 22.45
N LEU A 314 10.50 6.26 21.25
CA LEU A 314 9.78 5.82 20.06
C LEU A 314 9.37 4.35 20.15
N GLN A 315 10.13 3.49 20.82
CA GLN A 315 9.81 2.06 20.93
C GLN A 315 8.43 1.86 21.55
N ASN A 316 8.08 2.66 22.56
CA ASN A 316 6.79 2.60 23.24
C ASN A 316 5.64 3.22 22.43
N LYS A 317 5.93 3.83 21.27
CA LYS A 317 4.94 4.53 20.45
C LYS A 317 4.58 3.76 19.19
N LEU A 318 5.48 2.90 18.71
CA LEU A 318 5.34 2.14 17.47
C LEU A 318 4.49 0.88 17.67
N ASP A 319 3.70 0.55 16.64
CA ASP A 319 2.92 -0.69 16.54
C ASP A 319 3.65 -1.63 15.58
N LEU A 320 4.13 -2.78 16.09
CA LEU A 320 5.04 -3.66 15.34
C LEU A 320 4.37 -4.44 14.21
N ASP A 321 3.05 -4.35 14.09
CA ASP A 321 2.27 -4.99 13.03
C ASP A 321 1.82 -4.02 11.95
N LYS A 322 2.10 -2.72 12.13
CA LYS A 322 1.63 -1.65 11.28
C LYS A 322 2.74 -0.85 10.62
N ILE A 323 2.35 -0.15 9.56
CA ILE A 323 3.09 0.95 8.98
C ILE A 323 2.84 2.18 9.86
N ASN A 324 3.84 2.56 10.63
CA ASN A 324 3.82 3.72 11.52
C ASN A 324 4.37 4.93 10.76
N VAL A 325 3.58 5.99 10.69
CA VAL A 325 3.95 7.20 9.95
C VAL A 325 3.54 8.44 10.72
N ILE A 326 4.24 9.55 10.44
CA ILE A 326 3.75 10.86 10.80
C ILE A 326 2.95 11.39 9.62
N GLY A 327 1.66 11.67 9.83
CA GLY A 327 0.85 12.31 8.80
C GLY A 327 1.19 13.80 8.67
N TYR A 328 1.07 14.35 7.46
CA TYR A 328 1.16 15.80 7.23
C TYR A 328 0.04 16.56 7.99
N GLY A 329 -1.06 15.86 8.32
CA GLY A 329 -2.01 16.20 9.38
C GLY A 329 -3.08 17.25 9.02
N TYR A 330 -2.81 18.14 8.05
CA TYR A 330 -3.71 19.28 7.80
C TYR A 330 -3.78 19.66 6.34
N GLY A 331 -4.98 19.98 5.86
CA GLY A 331 -5.24 20.44 4.49
C GLY A 331 -6.29 19.58 3.80
N ARG A 332 -7.15 20.23 2.99
CA ARG A 332 -8.14 19.53 2.15
C ARG A 332 -7.59 19.16 0.77
N ASN A 333 -6.36 19.59 0.48
CA ASN A 333 -5.76 19.43 -0.84
C ASN A 333 -5.33 17.99 -1.07
N MET A 334 -5.38 17.58 -2.33
CA MET A 334 -4.73 16.36 -2.81
C MET A 334 -3.23 16.63 -3.01
N ARG A 335 -2.41 15.60 -2.85
CA ARG A 335 -0.97 15.60 -3.09
C ARG A 335 -0.67 14.55 -4.14
N ASP A 336 -0.09 15.00 -5.25
CA ASP A 336 0.44 14.12 -6.29
C ASP A 336 1.64 13.32 -5.73
N CYS A 337 1.54 12.01 -5.79
CA CYS A 337 2.57 11.04 -5.40
C CYS A 337 3.24 10.41 -6.63
N GLY A 338 3.00 10.94 -7.83
CA GLY A 338 3.44 10.37 -9.10
C GLY A 338 2.69 9.08 -9.46
N GLY A 339 2.84 8.65 -10.72
CA GLY A 339 2.19 7.43 -11.23
C GLY A 339 0.66 7.51 -11.19
N GLY A 340 0.08 8.72 -11.30
CA GLY A 340 -1.37 8.94 -11.24
C GLY A 340 -1.98 8.82 -9.83
N LEU A 341 -1.16 8.60 -8.79
CA LEU A 341 -1.67 8.53 -7.41
C LEU A 341 -1.76 9.92 -6.80
N GLU A 342 -2.97 10.30 -6.39
CA GLU A 342 -3.22 11.46 -5.55
C GLU A 342 -3.67 11.04 -4.14
N VAL A 343 -3.08 11.64 -3.11
CA VAL A 343 -3.38 11.33 -1.71
C VAL A 343 -3.88 12.58 -0.98
N LYS A 344 -4.94 12.44 -0.19
CA LYS A 344 -5.42 13.54 0.67
C LYS A 344 -4.30 13.95 1.62
N GLN A 345 -4.05 15.26 1.75
CA GLN A 345 -2.96 15.77 2.59
C GLN A 345 -3.05 15.30 4.06
N SER A 346 -4.24 15.08 4.60
CA SER A 346 -4.42 14.51 5.95
C SER A 346 -3.92 13.06 6.09
N ARG A 347 -3.86 12.30 4.99
CA ARG A 347 -3.35 10.92 4.93
C ARG A 347 -1.97 10.82 4.28
N TYR A 348 -1.35 11.95 3.98
CA TYR A 348 -0.03 11.99 3.37
C TYR A 348 1.05 11.73 4.42
N GLY A 349 1.72 10.58 4.35
CA GLY A 349 2.81 10.21 5.24
C GLY A 349 4.09 11.01 4.96
N LEU A 350 4.79 11.40 6.02
CA LEU A 350 6.05 12.13 5.97
C LEU A 350 7.24 11.19 5.84
N GLY A 351 8.14 11.47 4.87
CA GLY A 351 9.35 10.67 4.64
C GLY A 351 10.43 10.82 5.71
N ALA A 352 10.28 11.79 6.63
CA ALA A 352 11.26 12.08 7.67
C ALA A 352 11.35 11.01 8.76
N MET A 353 10.22 10.36 9.04
CA MET A 353 10.16 9.25 9.98
C MET A 353 9.00 8.34 9.63
N TYR A 354 9.31 7.05 9.52
CA TYR A 354 8.33 5.99 9.42
C TYR A 354 8.94 4.68 9.90
N ALA A 355 8.11 3.74 10.33
CA ALA A 355 8.55 2.43 10.73
C ALA A 355 7.58 1.37 10.23
N MET A 356 8.07 0.23 9.78
CA MET A 356 7.19 -0.83 9.29
C MET A 356 7.88 -2.20 9.36
N PRO A 357 7.07 -3.29 9.39
CA PRO A 357 7.58 -4.64 9.22
C PRO A 357 8.39 -4.83 7.93
N GLN A 358 9.36 -5.73 7.97
CA GLN A 358 10.26 -6.11 6.88
C GLN A 358 9.53 -6.30 5.56
N LYS A 359 8.38 -7.01 5.56
CA LYS A 359 7.59 -7.28 4.37
C LYS A 359 7.21 -6.01 3.58
N TYR A 360 6.86 -4.92 4.28
CA TYR A 360 6.48 -3.67 3.61
C TYR A 360 7.69 -2.89 3.11
N ILE A 361 8.86 -3.07 3.71
CA ILE A 361 10.11 -2.46 3.23
C ILE A 361 10.56 -3.13 1.94
N LEU A 362 10.47 -4.45 1.87
CA LEU A 362 10.77 -5.20 0.65
C LEU A 362 9.78 -4.84 -0.47
N GLU A 363 8.50 -4.64 -0.15
CA GLU A 363 7.53 -4.11 -1.11
C GLU A 363 7.87 -2.68 -1.56
N LEU A 364 8.30 -1.81 -0.64
CA LEU A 364 8.75 -0.45 -0.93
C LEU A 364 9.93 -0.46 -1.91
N GLU A 365 10.92 -1.33 -1.71
CA GLU A 365 12.05 -1.50 -2.64
C GLU A 365 11.57 -1.99 -4.01
N LYS A 366 10.70 -3.01 -4.06
CA LYS A 366 10.15 -3.51 -5.32
C LYS A 366 9.41 -2.41 -6.08
N LEU A 367 8.55 -1.67 -5.38
CA LEU A 367 7.79 -0.57 -5.95
C LEU A 367 8.69 0.56 -6.44
N TRP A 368 9.77 0.85 -5.71
CA TRP A 368 10.78 1.79 -6.17
C TRP A 368 11.40 1.36 -7.50
N GLN A 369 11.77 0.09 -7.66
CA GLN A 369 12.33 -0.42 -8.93
C GLN A 369 11.29 -0.40 -10.07
N GLU A 370 10.02 -0.71 -9.79
CA GLU A 370 8.93 -0.64 -10.76
C GLU A 370 8.69 0.81 -11.25
N LEU A 371 8.56 1.75 -10.30
CA LEU A 371 8.29 3.15 -10.63
C LEU A 371 9.50 3.85 -11.23
N ARG A 372 10.72 3.39 -10.94
CA ARG A 372 11.94 3.94 -11.54
C ARG A 372 11.89 3.98 -13.06
N SER A 373 11.49 2.89 -13.72
CA SER A 373 11.38 2.86 -15.19
C SER A 373 10.36 3.89 -15.70
N ALA A 374 9.26 4.07 -14.96
CA ALA A 374 8.28 5.11 -15.28
C ALA A 374 8.80 6.53 -15.03
N ILE A 375 9.63 6.75 -13.99
CA ILE A 375 10.26 8.06 -13.73
C ILE A 375 11.18 8.47 -14.88
N GLU A 376 12.03 7.55 -15.33
CA GLU A 376 12.98 7.78 -16.42
C GLU A 376 12.24 8.13 -17.72
N GLN A 377 11.11 7.47 -18.01
CA GLN A 377 10.31 7.70 -19.22
C GLN A 377 9.40 8.94 -19.14
N MET A 378 8.70 9.14 -18.03
CA MET A 378 7.64 10.14 -17.91
C MET A 378 8.14 11.51 -17.43
N LYS A 379 9.41 11.63 -17.02
CA LYS A 379 9.98 12.85 -16.40
C LYS A 379 9.20 13.33 -15.16
N VAL A 380 8.53 12.41 -14.46
CA VAL A 380 7.75 12.72 -13.25
C VAL A 380 8.67 12.80 -12.05
N LYS A 381 8.50 13.83 -11.21
CA LYS A 381 9.28 13.99 -9.98
C LYS A 381 8.71 13.10 -8.87
N ILE A 382 9.16 11.85 -8.82
CA ILE A 382 8.87 10.93 -7.71
C ILE A 382 10.01 11.00 -6.69
N TYR A 383 9.64 11.09 -5.41
CA TYR A 383 10.59 11.12 -4.30
C TYR A 383 10.39 9.90 -3.40
N ASP A 384 11.32 9.67 -2.48
CA ASP A 384 11.22 8.64 -1.44
C ASP A 384 9.86 8.71 -0.70
N GLN A 385 9.44 9.92 -0.36
CA GLN A 385 8.14 10.16 0.26
C GLN A 385 6.96 9.79 -0.64
N SER A 386 7.09 9.94 -1.96
CA SER A 386 6.05 9.53 -2.89
C SER A 386 5.84 8.02 -2.84
N ILE A 387 6.93 7.23 -2.88
CA ILE A 387 6.88 5.76 -2.80
C ILE A 387 6.28 5.29 -1.47
N LEU A 388 6.68 5.91 -0.37
CA LEU A 388 6.08 5.65 0.94
C LEU A 388 4.56 5.82 0.89
N ASN A 389 4.06 6.87 0.23
CA ASN A 389 2.63 7.12 0.13
C ASN A 389 1.90 6.13 -0.77
N HIS A 390 2.55 5.58 -1.81
CA HIS A 390 1.98 4.45 -2.54
C HIS A 390 1.80 3.21 -1.64
N ILE A 391 2.80 2.89 -0.81
CA ILE A 391 2.71 1.77 0.15
C ILE A 391 1.59 2.02 1.19
N ILE A 392 1.51 3.23 1.75
CA ILE A 392 0.42 3.62 2.67
C ILE A 392 -0.95 3.41 2.03
N MET A 393 -1.10 3.80 0.75
CA MET A 393 -2.38 3.71 0.05
C MET A 393 -2.80 2.29 -0.27
N ARG A 394 -1.85 1.38 -0.52
CA ARG A 394 -2.10 -0.06 -0.69
C ARG A 394 -2.52 -0.74 0.61
N HIS A 395 -2.04 -0.23 1.75
CA HIS A 395 -2.16 -0.90 3.06
C HIS A 395 -2.90 -0.07 4.12
N GLN A 396 -3.88 0.74 3.73
CA GLN A 396 -4.51 1.72 4.64
C GLN A 396 -5.05 1.14 5.96
N ALA A 397 -5.58 -0.09 5.93
CA ALA A 397 -6.05 -0.78 7.14
C ALA A 397 -4.92 -1.07 8.16
N ASN A 398 -3.68 -1.09 7.70
CA ASN A 398 -2.48 -1.42 8.47
C ASN A 398 -1.59 -0.19 8.71
N VAL A 399 -2.14 1.03 8.65
CA VAL A 399 -1.38 2.27 8.88
C VAL A 399 -1.76 2.90 10.22
N LYS A 400 -0.74 3.20 11.03
CA LYS A 400 -0.87 3.98 12.27
C LYS A 400 -0.28 5.37 12.07
N TYR A 401 -1.12 6.39 12.16
CA TYR A 401 -0.69 7.78 12.18
C TYR A 401 -0.35 8.19 13.61
N LEU A 402 0.93 8.41 13.89
CA LEU A 402 1.43 8.68 15.24
C LEU A 402 0.91 10.00 15.80
N ASN A 403 0.78 11.01 14.94
CA ASN A 403 0.19 12.30 15.29
C ASN A 403 -1.33 12.26 15.51
N GLU A 404 -2.03 11.20 15.08
CA GLU A 404 -3.44 10.95 15.44
C GLU A 404 -3.54 10.14 16.74
N SER A 405 -2.56 9.27 17.01
CA SER A 405 -2.53 8.40 18.19
C SER A 405 -2.04 9.11 19.46
N TYR A 406 -1.24 10.17 19.32
CA TYR A 406 -0.58 10.87 20.43
C TYR A 406 -0.69 12.40 20.27
N LEU A 407 -1.91 12.91 20.43
CA LEU A 407 -2.28 14.32 20.22
C LEU A 407 -1.62 15.29 21.21
N GLU A 408 -1.18 14.77 22.35
CA GLU A 408 -0.48 15.49 23.41
C GLU A 408 0.97 15.85 23.04
N MET A 409 1.51 15.27 21.97
CA MET A 409 2.89 15.48 21.52
C MET A 409 2.96 16.21 20.17
N GLY A 410 4.08 16.91 19.95
CA GLY A 410 4.43 17.50 18.66
C GLY A 410 5.21 16.50 17.80
N TRP A 411 4.60 16.00 16.73
CA TRP A 411 5.22 15.03 15.81
C TRP A 411 5.71 15.70 14.52
N ASN A 412 6.32 16.88 14.62
CA ASN A 412 6.57 17.77 13.47
C ASN A 412 5.27 18.32 12.84
N PHE A 413 5.34 19.48 12.15
CA PHE A 413 4.21 20.07 11.39
C PHE A 413 2.90 20.41 12.12
N LYS A 414 2.87 20.53 13.45
CA LYS A 414 1.71 21.15 14.11
C LYS A 414 1.54 22.55 13.52
N PRO A 415 0.33 23.01 13.13
CA PRO A 415 0.15 24.34 12.58
C PRO A 415 0.68 25.32 13.60
N PHE A 416 1.85 25.90 13.32
CA PHE A 416 2.47 26.94 14.13
C PHE A 416 1.68 28.23 13.87
N MET A 417 0.39 28.21 14.21
CA MET A 417 -0.70 29.14 13.90
C MET A 417 -0.18 30.53 13.49
N ASN A 418 0.17 30.68 12.22
CA ASN A 418 0.50 31.98 11.65
C ASN A 418 -0.83 32.70 11.39
N LYS A 419 -1.04 33.90 11.96
CA LYS A 419 -2.26 34.69 11.71
C LYS A 419 -2.52 34.87 10.21
N LYS A 420 -1.48 34.90 9.37
CA LYS A 420 -1.58 35.04 7.91
C LYS A 420 -1.91 33.73 7.16
N TYR A 421 -1.58 32.57 7.74
CA TYR A 421 -1.83 31.24 7.16
C TYR A 421 -2.08 30.22 8.28
N PRO A 422 -3.24 30.24 8.94
CA PRO A 422 -3.52 29.39 10.10
C PRO A 422 -3.46 27.89 9.77
N ASN A 423 -3.54 27.52 8.49
CA ASN A 423 -3.70 26.14 8.02
C ASN A 423 -2.58 25.64 7.10
N LYS A 424 -1.40 26.29 7.04
CA LYS A 424 -0.26 25.77 6.25
C LYS A 424 0.79 25.16 7.17
N PRO A 425 0.85 23.81 7.28
CA PRO A 425 1.99 23.15 7.90
C PRO A 425 3.23 23.48 7.09
N ALA A 426 4.25 23.93 7.79
CA ALA A 426 5.57 24.18 7.22
C ALA A 426 6.61 23.56 8.15
N HIS A 427 7.69 23.09 7.56
CA HIS A 427 8.88 22.76 8.33
C HIS A 427 9.28 23.94 9.22
N PRO A 428 9.93 23.68 10.36
CA PRO A 428 10.68 24.69 11.09
C PRO A 428 11.51 25.52 10.12
N ARG A 429 11.40 26.84 10.23
CA ARG A 429 12.11 27.81 9.38
C ARG A 429 12.51 29.00 10.23
N ILE A 430 13.64 29.61 9.91
CA ILE A 430 14.17 30.77 10.63
C ILE A 430 13.24 31.98 10.54
N GLU A 431 12.48 32.10 9.46
CA GLU A 431 11.49 33.16 9.24
C GLU A 431 10.17 32.90 9.99
N ASN A 432 9.95 31.69 10.49
CA ASN A 432 8.76 31.37 11.26
C ASN A 432 8.91 31.88 12.70
N ARG A 433 8.57 33.16 12.91
CA ARG A 433 8.62 33.82 14.22
C ARG A 433 7.83 33.05 15.29
N ASN A 434 6.66 32.49 14.95
CA ASN A 434 5.84 31.72 15.90
C ASN A 434 6.49 30.42 16.35
N PHE A 435 7.19 29.75 15.44
CA PHE A 435 7.99 28.59 15.80
C PHE A 435 9.12 29.03 16.74
N CYS A 436 9.94 30.00 16.31
CA CYS A 436 11.13 30.42 17.04
C CYS A 436 10.84 31.03 18.43
N THR A 437 9.74 31.78 18.61
CA THR A 437 9.34 32.33 19.91
C THR A 437 8.60 31.33 20.79
N GLY A 438 8.06 30.25 20.19
CA GLY A 438 7.33 29.22 20.92
C GLY A 438 8.22 28.14 21.50
N LEU A 439 9.44 27.97 21.02
CA LEU A 439 10.35 26.93 21.54
C LEU A 439 10.78 27.22 22.98
N LYS A 440 10.72 26.19 23.82
CA LYS A 440 11.16 26.23 25.23
C LYS A 440 11.80 24.88 25.61
N ILE A 441 12.70 24.89 26.60
CA ILE A 441 13.18 23.67 27.26
C ILE A 441 12.61 23.63 28.67
N LYS A 442 12.12 22.48 29.10
CA LYS A 442 11.73 22.20 30.49
C LYS A 442 12.24 20.81 30.85
N ASN A 443 13.08 20.70 31.88
CA ASN A 443 13.63 19.42 32.35
C ASN A 443 14.26 18.56 31.23
N GLY A 444 15.03 19.19 30.32
CA GLY A 444 15.67 18.51 29.18
C GLY A 444 14.73 18.16 28.01
N GLN A 445 13.42 18.32 28.17
CA GLN A 445 12.43 18.10 27.13
C GLN A 445 12.18 19.39 26.33
N LEU A 446 12.15 19.27 24.99
CA LEU A 446 11.81 20.39 24.10
C LEU A 446 10.29 20.53 23.94
N TYR A 447 9.81 21.75 24.04
CA TYR A 447 8.41 22.12 23.88
C TYR A 447 8.23 23.15 22.78
N HIS A 448 7.08 23.12 22.12
CA HIS A 448 6.51 24.30 21.45
C HIS A 448 5.32 24.79 22.26
N ARG A 449 5.49 25.96 22.87
CA ARG A 449 4.60 26.51 23.89
C ARG A 449 4.47 25.52 25.05
N GLU A 450 3.33 24.83 25.14
CA GLU A 450 3.03 23.87 26.20
C GLU A 450 2.94 22.43 25.69
N THR A 451 3.14 22.20 24.38
CA THR A 451 3.16 20.84 23.80
C THR A 451 4.60 20.32 23.74
N PRO A 452 4.94 19.18 24.38
CA PRO A 452 6.25 18.55 24.24
C PRO A 452 6.42 18.00 22.83
N PHE A 453 7.61 18.10 22.25
CA PHE A 453 7.92 17.42 20.99
C PHE A 453 8.12 15.93 21.23
N ALA A 454 7.51 15.10 20.38
CA ALA A 454 7.99 13.74 20.14
C ALA A 454 9.16 13.78 19.15
N THR A 455 8.98 14.49 18.04
CA THR A 455 9.98 14.63 16.98
C THR A 455 10.01 16.06 16.43
N LEU A 456 11.20 16.53 16.06
CA LEU A 456 11.41 17.80 15.38
C LEU A 456 12.33 17.56 14.17
N CYS A 457 11.79 17.62 12.96
CA CYS A 457 12.57 17.44 11.73
C CYS A 457 12.66 18.74 10.95
N TRP A 458 13.90 19.10 10.63
CA TRP A 458 14.23 20.28 9.83
C TRP A 458 14.09 19.96 8.33
N THR A 459 14.24 20.97 7.48
CA THR A 459 14.81 20.70 6.16
C THR A 459 16.31 20.93 6.24
N ALA A 460 17.10 20.25 5.42
CA ALA A 460 18.53 20.49 5.33
C ALA A 460 18.88 21.99 5.18
N LEU A 461 18.14 22.72 4.33
CA LEU A 461 18.35 24.17 4.17
C LEU A 461 18.02 24.95 5.46
N SER A 462 16.91 24.64 6.12
CA SER A 462 16.56 25.34 7.37
C SER A 462 17.53 25.01 8.49
N LEU A 463 18.02 23.77 8.59
CA LEU A 463 18.97 23.40 9.63
C LEU A 463 20.31 24.12 9.42
N GLU A 464 20.81 24.17 8.19
CA GLU A 464 22.01 24.93 7.83
C GLU A 464 21.90 26.42 8.19
N GLN A 465 20.77 27.05 7.88
CA GLN A 465 20.50 28.44 8.29
C GLN A 465 20.48 28.61 9.81
N GLN A 466 19.93 27.65 10.54
CA GLN A 466 19.92 27.70 12.01
C GLN A 466 21.31 27.50 12.60
N LEU A 467 22.10 26.56 12.08
CA LEU A 467 23.46 26.27 12.54
C LEU A 467 24.40 27.45 12.29
N SER A 468 24.40 28.00 11.08
CA SER A 468 25.20 29.19 10.71
C SER A 468 24.86 30.41 11.58
N ASN A 469 23.59 30.57 11.95
CA ASN A 469 23.14 31.63 12.83
C ASN A 469 23.18 31.25 14.32
N ARG A 470 23.75 30.08 14.66
CA ARG A 470 23.80 29.53 16.02
C ARG A 470 22.45 29.65 16.73
N PHE A 471 21.35 29.36 16.04
CA PHE A 471 19.98 29.43 16.56
C PHE A 471 19.56 30.80 17.14
N LYS A 472 20.21 31.92 16.75
CA LYS A 472 19.99 33.25 17.35
C LYS A 472 18.54 33.75 17.32
N HIS A 473 17.71 33.21 16.42
CA HIS A 473 16.31 33.58 16.27
C HIS A 473 15.39 32.91 17.31
N ILE A 474 15.87 31.87 18.00
CA ILE A 474 15.13 31.21 19.08
C ILE A 474 15.13 32.13 20.30
N ALA A 475 13.94 32.57 20.70
CA ALA A 475 13.78 33.59 21.75
C ALA A 475 14.25 33.07 23.10
N ASP A 476 13.86 31.84 23.46
CA ASP A 476 14.26 31.19 24.71
C ASP A 476 15.75 30.83 24.71
N SER A 477 16.49 31.35 25.68
CA SER A 477 17.94 31.17 25.77
C SER A 477 18.33 29.74 26.12
N GLN A 478 17.51 29.02 26.90
CA GLN A 478 17.76 27.63 27.27
C GLN A 478 17.55 26.71 26.06
N ALA A 479 16.47 26.89 25.31
CA ALA A 479 16.22 26.16 24.06
C ALA A 479 17.32 26.42 23.02
N ARG A 480 17.78 27.66 22.91
CA ARG A 480 18.91 28.01 22.03
C ARG A 480 20.20 27.32 22.44
N LYS A 481 20.53 27.35 23.74
CA LYS A 481 21.71 26.67 24.28
C LYS A 481 21.62 25.16 24.03
N HIS A 482 20.50 24.55 24.40
CA HIS A 482 20.23 23.13 24.17
C HIS A 482 20.41 22.73 22.70
N LEU A 483 19.83 23.49 21.76
CA LEU A 483 19.95 23.17 20.33
C LEU A 483 21.39 23.33 19.81
N ARG A 484 22.16 24.28 20.33
CA ARG A 484 23.61 24.35 20.03
C ARG A 484 24.34 23.14 20.58
N ASP A 485 24.04 22.75 21.82
CA ASP A 485 24.72 21.67 22.52
C ASP A 485 24.43 20.31 21.87
N VAL A 486 23.22 20.06 21.34
CA VAL A 486 22.93 18.80 20.63
C VAL A 486 23.61 18.71 19.26
N TYR A 487 23.89 19.83 18.59
CA TYR A 487 24.51 19.84 17.25
C TYR A 487 26.02 20.14 17.21
N ALA A 488 26.65 20.48 18.34
CA ALA A 488 28.09 20.75 18.44
C ALA A 488 28.92 19.46 18.34
#